data_AF-A0A1M5VGY3-F1
#
_entry.id   AF-A0A1M5VGY3-F1
#
_cell.length_a   1.000
_cell.length_b   1.000
_cell.length_c   1.000
_cell.angle_alpha   90.00
_cell.angle_beta   90.00
_cell.angle_gamma   90.00
#
_symmetry.space_group_name_H-M   'P 1'
#
loop_
_entity.id
_entity.type
_entity.pdbx_description
1 polymer ?
#
loop_
_entity_poly.entity_id
_entity_poly.type
_entity_poly.pdbx_seq_one_letter_code
_entity_poly.pdbx_strand_id
1 'polypeptide(L)'
;MNITYKVKFYLSGDIVRDIGIIYFSEILNCMDINYELNKNYLEFDYVEPSLIADYILNNLIFEVFKVGKREKLKDKLGDLYDLSIENFEKYIDNSNISIKEKYDLMKEFNNRRFPYIRNSSKFGLNTTLENMEKNLRELVNIVFKSNIGVKKIDLNKFKEKDIICNVCNINKITELDITLNKKIDSKLTFLFRGTEKSGFRNNGHDEGNICFECEFLNLMCLLYINLEKPNTLAYVNNLRELWFVNYKLMLQRKIYSDKAFYSKLLHEKVSALRIYDFYIDTNKGVILKFNSIVDYKKLIKKIEFMDIIDNYNFTRDAMKIIEIGKNMVNNDSIEAFRELLLDNLINIKSEGASREIDNKSSLYNLMSYMKFLWIINDKGENQMNRFKEENYIYSRAGKELSCKMDDPGKRNFVFRVIQSLKSNDKNNLFQTIMHTLASYEVHIESGFVEGIMQQGELELNTNVGLFVQELMQ
;
A
#
# COMPACT_ATOMS: atom_id res chain seq x y z
N MET A 1 -36.90 -18.10 -13.35
CA MET A 1 -35.53 -17.67 -12.97
C MET A 1 -35.53 -16.15 -12.94
N ASN A 2 -35.44 -15.52 -11.76
CA ASN A 2 -35.24 -14.07 -11.69
C ASN A 2 -33.81 -13.79 -12.14
N ILE A 3 -33.65 -13.11 -13.27
CA ILE A 3 -32.35 -12.62 -13.70
C ILE A 3 -32.00 -11.49 -12.74
N THR A 4 -31.14 -11.77 -11.77
CA THR A 4 -30.52 -10.73 -10.93
C THR A 4 -29.45 -10.04 -11.76
N TYR A 5 -29.74 -8.80 -12.09
CA TYR A 5 -28.79 -7.91 -12.73
C TYR A 5 -27.71 -7.50 -11.74
N LYS A 6 -26.44 -7.50 -12.16
CA LYS A 6 -25.30 -7.06 -11.35
C LYS A 6 -24.75 -5.74 -11.88
N VAL A 7 -24.36 -4.85 -10.96
CA VAL A 7 -23.67 -3.60 -11.25
C VAL A 7 -22.20 -3.76 -10.90
N LYS A 8 -21.29 -3.26 -11.74
CA LYS A 8 -19.82 -3.34 -11.58
C LYS A 8 -19.14 -1.99 -11.73
N PHE A 9 -18.29 -1.65 -10.76
CA PHE A 9 -17.34 -0.53 -10.85
C PHE A 9 -15.91 -1.05 -10.81
N TYR A 10 -15.16 -0.88 -11.89
CA TYR A 10 -13.78 -1.35 -12.02
C TYR A 10 -12.77 -0.38 -11.42
N LEU A 11 -11.65 -0.87 -10.90
CA LEU A 11 -10.46 -0.11 -10.51
C LEU A 11 -9.90 0.69 -11.70
N SER A 12 -9.52 1.95 -11.49
CA SER A 12 -9.00 2.85 -12.55
C SER A 12 -7.53 3.19 -12.47
N GLY A 13 -6.91 3.04 -11.30
CA GLY A 13 -5.58 3.61 -11.06
C GLY A 13 -5.64 5.08 -10.60
N ASP A 14 -6.82 5.71 -10.50
CA ASP A 14 -7.00 7.08 -10.04
C ASP A 14 -7.48 7.09 -8.59
N ILE A 15 -6.68 7.68 -7.69
CA ILE A 15 -6.92 7.67 -6.25
C ILE A 15 -8.32 8.18 -5.86
N VAL A 16 -8.81 9.24 -6.49
CA VAL A 16 -10.11 9.83 -6.11
C VAL A 16 -11.24 8.90 -6.50
N ARG A 17 -11.22 8.40 -7.74
CA ARG A 17 -12.23 7.47 -8.22
C ARG A 17 -12.21 6.17 -7.42
N ASP A 18 -11.02 5.61 -7.18
CA ASP A 18 -10.87 4.33 -6.51
C ASP A 18 -11.26 4.42 -5.02
N ILE A 19 -10.91 5.49 -4.32
CA ILE A 19 -11.42 5.78 -2.96
C ILE A 19 -12.95 6.00 -2.98
N GLY A 20 -13.47 6.65 -4.03
CA GLY A 20 -14.91 6.77 -4.26
C GLY A 20 -15.61 5.40 -4.36
N ILE A 21 -14.98 4.41 -5.01
CA ILE A 21 -15.50 3.03 -5.07
C ILE A 21 -15.49 2.40 -3.68
N ILE A 22 -14.39 2.57 -2.92
CA ILE A 22 -14.29 2.03 -1.55
C ILE A 22 -15.39 2.59 -0.67
N TYR A 23 -15.54 3.92 -0.62
CA TYR A 23 -16.57 4.54 0.20
C TYR A 23 -17.97 4.15 -0.26
N PHE A 24 -18.19 4.01 -1.58
CA PHE A 24 -19.46 3.53 -2.08
C PHE A 24 -19.78 2.10 -1.61
N SER A 25 -18.78 1.22 -1.49
CA SER A 25 -18.99 -0.12 -0.91
C SER A 25 -19.42 -0.08 0.56
N GLU A 26 -18.93 0.89 1.33
CA GLU A 26 -19.38 1.11 2.72
C GLU A 26 -20.82 1.63 2.78
N ILE A 27 -21.20 2.50 1.84
CA ILE A 27 -22.60 2.94 1.69
C ILE A 27 -23.52 1.76 1.38
N LEU A 28 -23.12 0.88 0.44
CA LEU A 28 -23.89 -0.33 0.13
C LEU A 28 -24.07 -1.22 1.35
N ASN A 29 -23.01 -1.37 2.17
CA ASN A 29 -23.08 -2.11 3.43
C ASN A 29 -24.10 -1.49 4.41
N CYS A 30 -24.10 -0.17 4.56
CA CYS A 30 -25.05 0.53 5.43
C CYS A 30 -26.50 0.51 4.90
N MET A 31 -26.69 0.21 3.62
CA MET A 31 -28.01 0.01 2.99
C MET A 31 -28.45 -1.47 3.00
N ASP A 32 -27.69 -2.36 3.65
CA ASP A 32 -27.89 -3.81 3.64
C ASP A 32 -27.97 -4.42 2.22
N ILE A 33 -27.25 -3.82 1.27
CA ILE A 33 -27.17 -4.30 -0.11
C ILE A 33 -26.04 -5.32 -0.21
N ASN A 34 -26.32 -6.49 -0.77
CA ASN A 34 -25.33 -7.52 -0.99
C ASN A 34 -24.31 -7.11 -2.07
N TYR A 35 -23.05 -6.98 -1.68
CA TYR A 35 -21.94 -6.60 -2.56
C TYR A 35 -20.71 -7.48 -2.35
N GLU A 36 -19.86 -7.53 -3.37
CA GLU A 36 -18.55 -8.15 -3.33
C GLU A 36 -17.49 -7.13 -3.78
N LEU A 37 -16.64 -6.71 -2.85
CA LEU A 37 -15.46 -5.93 -3.16
C LEU A 37 -14.33 -6.88 -3.56
N ASN A 38 -13.93 -6.89 -4.83
CA ASN A 38 -12.85 -7.70 -5.37
C ASN A 38 -11.58 -6.88 -5.58
N LYS A 39 -10.47 -7.52 -5.96
CA LYS A 39 -9.19 -6.82 -6.19
C LYS A 39 -9.30 -5.69 -7.22
N ASN A 40 -10.05 -5.93 -8.29
CA ASN A 40 -10.11 -5.05 -9.46
C ASN A 40 -11.49 -4.43 -9.71
N TYR A 41 -12.51 -4.78 -8.93
CA TYR A 41 -13.86 -4.22 -9.10
C TYR A 41 -14.69 -4.36 -7.82
N LEU A 42 -15.72 -3.52 -7.71
CA LEU A 42 -16.86 -3.67 -6.82
C LEU A 42 -18.03 -4.23 -7.64
N GLU A 43 -18.67 -5.30 -7.18
CA GLU A 43 -19.89 -5.86 -7.78
C GLU A 43 -21.02 -5.92 -6.75
N PHE A 44 -22.26 -5.67 -7.15
CA PHE A 44 -23.42 -5.82 -6.25
C PHE A 44 -24.71 -6.09 -7.02
N ASP A 45 -25.73 -6.58 -6.30
CA ASP A 45 -27.07 -6.78 -6.85
C ASP A 45 -27.71 -5.45 -7.26
N TYR A 46 -28.37 -5.41 -8.42
CA TYR A 46 -29.05 -4.21 -8.87
C TYR A 46 -30.11 -3.76 -7.87
N VAL A 47 -30.05 -2.48 -7.53
CA VAL A 47 -31.03 -1.78 -6.72
C VAL A 47 -31.54 -0.59 -7.52
N GLU A 48 -32.81 -0.26 -7.35
CA GLU A 48 -33.42 0.92 -7.98
C GLU A 48 -32.59 2.18 -7.69
N PRO A 49 -32.14 2.93 -8.72
CA PRO A 49 -31.28 4.10 -8.55
C PRO A 49 -31.86 5.18 -7.62
N SER A 50 -33.19 5.26 -7.54
CA SER A 50 -33.87 6.18 -6.61
C SER A 50 -33.49 5.90 -5.16
N LEU A 51 -33.44 4.63 -4.74
CA LEU A 51 -33.11 4.25 -3.35
C LEU A 51 -31.70 4.70 -2.95
N ILE A 52 -30.74 4.60 -3.88
CA ILE A 52 -29.36 5.02 -3.65
C ILE A 52 -29.28 6.54 -3.59
N ALA A 53 -29.95 7.24 -4.51
CA ALA A 53 -30.00 8.70 -4.49
C ALA A 53 -30.68 9.23 -3.22
N ASP A 54 -31.79 8.63 -2.81
CA ASP A 54 -32.51 8.95 -1.58
C ASP A 54 -31.62 8.73 -0.35
N TYR A 55 -30.89 7.62 -0.29
CA TYR A 55 -29.98 7.36 0.82
C TYR A 55 -28.88 8.42 0.92
N ILE A 56 -28.26 8.79 -0.21
CA ILE A 56 -27.22 9.82 -0.24
C ILE A 56 -27.79 11.17 0.22
N LEU A 57 -28.96 11.56 -0.27
CA LEU A 57 -29.58 12.86 0.06
C LEU A 57 -30.04 12.93 1.52
N ASN A 58 -30.75 11.90 1.97
CA ASN A 58 -31.46 11.91 3.24
C ASN A 58 -30.57 11.57 4.42
N ASN A 59 -29.54 10.72 4.21
CA ASN A 59 -28.62 10.31 5.26
C ASN A 59 -27.28 11.03 5.12
N LEU A 60 -26.57 10.88 4.00
CA LEU A 60 -25.18 11.36 3.91
C LEU A 60 -25.06 12.88 3.83
N ILE A 61 -25.84 13.54 2.97
CA ILE A 61 -25.83 15.01 2.85
C ILE A 61 -26.38 15.66 4.12
N PHE A 62 -27.37 15.03 4.76
CA PHE A 62 -27.88 15.49 6.05
C PHE A 62 -26.83 15.34 7.16
N GLU A 63 -26.09 14.24 7.20
CA GLU A 63 -24.99 14.05 8.16
C GLU A 63 -23.85 15.05 7.92
N VAL A 64 -23.54 15.39 6.67
CA VAL A 64 -22.58 16.49 6.36
C VAL A 64 -23.04 17.80 7.00
N PHE A 65 -24.34 18.12 6.89
CA PHE A 65 -24.91 19.29 7.55
C PHE A 65 -24.81 19.21 9.08
N LYS A 66 -25.21 18.07 9.68
CA LYS A 66 -25.11 17.83 11.14
C LYS A 66 -23.68 17.97 11.64
N VAL A 67 -22.71 17.30 11.01
CA VAL A 67 -21.30 17.33 11.39
C VAL A 67 -20.73 18.73 11.24
N GLY A 68 -21.04 19.45 10.15
CA GLY A 68 -20.58 20.81 9.92
C GLY A 68 -21.12 21.83 10.93
N LYS A 69 -22.21 21.50 11.64
CA LYS A 69 -22.87 22.36 12.62
C LYS A 69 -22.93 21.73 14.01
N ARG A 70 -22.14 20.68 14.27
CA ARG A 70 -22.30 19.81 15.45
C ARG A 70 -22.25 20.59 16.76
N GLU A 71 -21.28 21.49 16.92
CA GLU A 71 -21.16 22.32 18.13
C GLU A 71 -22.39 23.22 18.29
N LYS A 72 -22.72 24.03 17.27
CA LYS A 72 -23.90 24.91 17.26
C LYS A 72 -25.22 24.16 17.50
N LEU A 73 -25.37 22.95 16.97
CA LEU A 73 -26.56 22.11 17.16
C LEU A 73 -26.56 21.49 18.56
N LYS A 74 -25.45 20.91 19.03
CA LYS A 74 -25.36 20.30 20.38
C LYS A 74 -25.60 21.32 21.49
N ASP A 75 -25.01 22.50 21.37
CA ASP A 75 -25.14 23.57 22.37
C ASP A 75 -26.60 24.03 22.53
N LYS A 76 -27.40 23.89 21.48
CA LYS A 76 -28.76 24.42 21.43
C LYS A 76 -29.87 23.37 21.53
N LEU A 77 -29.61 22.16 21.04
CA LEU A 77 -30.57 21.07 20.91
C LEU A 77 -30.25 19.87 21.81
N GLY A 78 -29.07 19.84 22.44
CA GLY A 78 -28.63 18.73 23.27
C GLY A 78 -28.13 17.55 22.44
N ASP A 79 -28.57 16.33 22.79
CA ASP A 79 -28.19 15.14 22.05
C ASP A 79 -28.83 15.13 20.65
N LEU A 80 -28.05 14.71 19.65
CA LEU A 80 -28.42 14.75 18.23
C LEU A 80 -28.62 13.34 17.65
N TYR A 81 -28.66 12.32 18.51
CA TYR A 81 -28.72 10.92 18.10
C TYR A 81 -29.99 10.61 17.29
N ASP A 82 -31.15 11.09 17.75
CA ASP A 82 -32.44 10.85 17.09
C ASP A 82 -32.76 11.86 15.97
N LEU A 83 -31.87 12.81 15.70
CA LEU A 83 -32.10 13.85 14.71
C LEU A 83 -31.89 13.29 13.30
N SER A 84 -32.96 13.29 12.50
CA SER A 84 -33.04 12.85 11.11
C SER A 84 -33.51 13.98 10.20
N ILE A 85 -33.38 13.80 8.89
CA ILE A 85 -33.87 14.80 7.92
C ILE A 85 -35.38 15.04 8.04
N GLU A 86 -36.15 14.00 8.35
CA GLU A 86 -37.62 14.02 8.40
C GLU A 86 -38.15 14.73 9.66
N ASN A 87 -37.42 14.65 10.76
CA ASN A 87 -37.83 15.25 12.03
C ASN A 87 -37.14 16.58 12.32
N PHE A 88 -36.14 16.99 11.53
CA PHE A 88 -35.34 18.19 11.77
C PHE A 88 -36.20 19.45 11.95
N GLU A 89 -37.14 19.72 11.03
CA GLU A 89 -37.98 20.92 11.10
C GLU A 89 -38.81 20.95 12.38
N LYS A 90 -39.49 19.83 12.68
CA LYS A 90 -40.29 19.67 13.91
C LYS A 90 -39.43 19.83 15.16
N TYR A 91 -38.20 19.31 15.14
CA TYR A 91 -37.26 19.39 16.26
C TYR A 91 -36.81 20.84 16.50
N ILE A 92 -36.53 21.59 15.43
CA ILE A 92 -36.21 23.02 15.52
C ILE A 92 -37.42 23.82 16.01
N ASP A 93 -38.61 23.56 15.49
CA ASP A 93 -39.82 24.27 15.88
C ASP A 93 -40.17 24.07 17.37
N ASN A 94 -39.98 22.85 17.89
CA ASN A 94 -40.23 22.51 19.28
C ASN A 94 -39.09 22.92 20.25
N SER A 95 -37.95 23.37 19.73
CA SER A 95 -36.81 23.78 20.56
C SER A 95 -37.03 25.13 21.25
N ASN A 96 -36.34 25.37 22.37
CA ASN A 96 -36.35 26.63 23.11
C ASN A 96 -35.43 27.73 22.51
N ILE A 97 -35.00 27.55 21.26
CA ILE A 97 -34.10 28.47 20.55
C ILE A 97 -34.85 29.74 20.12
N SER A 98 -34.15 30.88 20.00
CA SER A 98 -34.77 32.13 19.54
C SER A 98 -35.30 32.03 18.09
N ILE A 99 -36.35 32.78 17.76
CA ILE A 99 -36.98 32.79 16.42
C ILE A 99 -35.96 33.09 15.32
N LYS A 100 -35.05 34.05 15.56
CA LYS A 100 -33.99 34.42 14.62
C LYS A 100 -33.07 33.24 14.32
N GLU A 101 -32.68 32.51 15.37
CA GLU A 101 -31.78 31.37 15.23
C GLU A 101 -32.46 30.15 14.61
N LYS A 102 -33.76 29.92 14.87
CA LYS A 102 -34.57 28.92 14.16
C LYS A 102 -34.57 29.22 12.66
N TYR A 103 -34.84 30.47 12.29
CA TYR A 103 -34.80 30.91 10.90
C TYR A 103 -33.41 30.69 10.26
N ASP A 104 -32.33 31.08 10.95
CA ASP A 104 -30.96 30.90 10.45
C ASP A 104 -30.61 29.41 10.26
N LEU A 105 -30.99 28.53 11.20
CA LEU A 105 -30.78 27.09 11.09
C LEU A 105 -31.59 26.47 9.94
N MET A 106 -32.85 26.88 9.77
CA MET A 106 -33.69 26.44 8.65
C MET A 106 -33.15 26.90 7.30
N LYS A 107 -32.64 28.13 7.23
CA LYS A 107 -31.96 28.63 6.01
C LYS A 107 -30.69 27.85 5.70
N GLU A 108 -29.91 27.48 6.71
CA GLU A 108 -28.72 26.63 6.54
C GLU A 108 -29.10 25.20 6.12
N PHE A 109 -30.14 24.61 6.72
CA PHE A 109 -30.67 23.29 6.38
C PHE A 109 -31.19 23.21 4.93
N ASN A 110 -31.90 24.23 4.47
CA ASN A 110 -32.36 24.37 3.08
C ASN A 110 -31.21 24.67 2.09
N ASN A 111 -30.02 24.95 2.61
CA ASN A 111 -28.78 25.12 1.85
C ASN A 111 -27.79 23.97 2.03
N ARG A 112 -28.20 22.81 2.57
CA ARG A 112 -27.35 21.60 2.63
C ARG A 112 -26.92 21.17 1.22
N ARG A 113 -25.64 20.89 1.02
CA ARG A 113 -25.06 20.54 -0.28
C ARG A 113 -23.89 19.58 -0.09
N PHE A 114 -23.39 19.05 -1.22
CA PHE A 114 -22.11 18.35 -1.22
C PHE A 114 -20.98 19.25 -0.67
N PRO A 115 -20.08 18.71 0.15
CA PRO A 115 -19.04 19.48 0.77
C PRO A 115 -18.00 19.95 -0.26
N TYR A 116 -17.40 21.12 -0.01
CA TYR A 116 -16.32 21.70 -0.83
C TYR A 116 -16.67 22.06 -2.28
N ILE A 117 -17.94 21.96 -2.69
CA ILE A 117 -18.41 22.36 -4.01
C ILE A 117 -18.94 23.80 -3.95
N ARG A 118 -18.09 24.79 -4.26
CA ARG A 118 -18.47 26.21 -4.12
C ARG A 118 -19.36 26.70 -5.26
N ASN A 119 -18.82 26.96 -6.45
CA ASN A 119 -19.57 27.66 -7.50
C ASN A 119 -20.14 26.71 -8.58
N SER A 120 -20.26 25.41 -8.33
CA SER A 120 -20.87 24.48 -9.28
C SER A 120 -22.37 24.79 -9.46
N SER A 121 -22.80 24.96 -10.71
CA SER A 121 -24.21 25.05 -11.10
C SER A 121 -24.96 23.71 -11.03
N LYS A 122 -24.24 22.61 -10.78
CA LYS A 122 -24.83 21.26 -10.70
C LYS A 122 -25.12 20.82 -9.27
N PHE A 123 -24.11 20.96 -8.40
CA PHE A 123 -24.08 20.37 -7.06
C PHE A 123 -23.64 21.35 -5.96
N GLY A 124 -23.32 22.60 -6.31
CA GLY A 124 -22.75 23.61 -5.41
C GLY A 124 -23.72 24.73 -5.00
N LEU A 125 -23.17 25.86 -4.58
CA LEU A 125 -23.93 27.03 -4.10
C LEU A 125 -24.67 27.77 -5.21
N ASN A 126 -24.27 27.60 -6.47
CA ASN A 126 -24.92 28.23 -7.63
C ASN A 126 -26.17 27.46 -8.10
N THR A 127 -26.62 26.45 -7.35
CA THR A 127 -27.83 25.69 -7.64
C THR A 127 -28.77 25.60 -6.44
N THR A 128 -30.07 25.61 -6.71
CA THR A 128 -31.10 25.41 -5.69
C THR A 128 -31.02 23.98 -5.14
N LEU A 129 -31.59 23.74 -3.96
CA LEU A 129 -31.56 22.42 -3.32
C LEU A 129 -32.31 21.42 -4.18
N GLU A 130 -33.51 21.79 -4.62
CA GLU A 130 -34.35 20.99 -5.52
C GLU A 130 -33.63 20.62 -6.82
N ASN A 131 -32.92 21.57 -7.45
CA ASN A 131 -32.17 21.28 -8.67
C ASN A 131 -30.97 20.37 -8.40
N MET A 132 -30.26 20.57 -7.28
CA MET A 132 -29.17 19.68 -6.87
C MET A 132 -29.65 18.25 -6.64
N GLU A 133 -30.76 18.08 -5.92
CA GLU A 133 -31.39 16.78 -5.65
C GLU A 133 -31.85 16.12 -6.95
N LYS A 134 -32.49 16.88 -7.85
CA LYS A 134 -32.87 16.41 -9.19
C LYS A 134 -31.65 15.97 -10.01
N ASN A 135 -30.59 16.78 -10.05
CA ASN A 135 -29.36 16.49 -10.78
C ASN A 135 -28.69 15.22 -10.24
N LEU A 136 -28.65 15.02 -8.92
CA LEU A 136 -28.08 13.82 -8.32
C LEU A 136 -28.89 12.57 -8.66
N ARG A 137 -30.22 12.63 -8.53
CA ARG A 137 -31.12 11.52 -8.91
C ARG A 137 -30.91 11.14 -10.38
N GLU A 138 -30.80 12.13 -11.25
CA GLU A 138 -30.56 11.89 -12.67
C GLU A 138 -29.17 11.30 -12.93
N LEU A 139 -28.14 11.77 -12.23
CA LEU A 139 -26.78 11.22 -12.31
C LEU A 139 -26.74 9.74 -11.88
N VAL A 140 -27.28 9.41 -10.71
CA VAL A 140 -27.33 8.04 -10.19
C VAL A 140 -28.14 7.15 -11.13
N ASN A 141 -29.28 7.64 -11.62
CA ASN A 141 -30.08 6.93 -12.61
C ASN A 141 -29.30 6.62 -13.90
N ILE A 142 -28.49 7.57 -14.40
CA ILE A 142 -27.64 7.36 -15.57
C ILE A 142 -26.57 6.31 -15.29
N VAL A 143 -25.80 6.47 -14.21
CA VAL A 143 -24.65 5.61 -13.90
C VAL A 143 -25.08 4.15 -13.73
N PHE A 144 -26.19 3.89 -13.05
CA PHE A 144 -26.61 2.54 -12.70
C PHE A 144 -27.29 1.84 -13.88
N LYS A 145 -28.17 2.53 -14.61
CA LYS A 145 -28.81 1.93 -15.79
C LYS A 145 -27.81 1.70 -16.93
N SER A 146 -26.75 2.51 -17.05
CA SER A 146 -25.70 2.32 -18.06
C SER A 146 -24.85 1.09 -17.77
N ASN A 147 -24.73 0.72 -16.50
CA ASN A 147 -23.84 -0.35 -16.05
C ASN A 147 -24.36 -1.76 -16.36
N ILE A 148 -25.68 -1.93 -16.48
CA ILE A 148 -26.34 -3.24 -16.54
C ILE A 148 -26.73 -3.62 -17.98
N GLY A 149 -26.61 -2.69 -18.94
CA GLY A 149 -26.86 -2.97 -20.36
C GLY A 149 -28.31 -3.31 -20.74
N VAL A 150 -29.25 -3.39 -19.79
CA VAL A 150 -30.66 -3.81 -20.00
C VAL A 150 -31.47 -2.75 -20.75
N LYS A 151 -31.06 -1.49 -20.63
CA LYS A 151 -31.53 -0.39 -21.45
C LYS A 151 -30.29 0.40 -21.82
N LYS A 152 -29.92 0.44 -23.10
CA LYS A 152 -29.08 1.54 -23.59
C LYS A 152 -29.76 2.81 -23.11
N ILE A 153 -29.23 3.45 -22.07
CA ILE A 153 -29.67 4.79 -21.74
C ILE A 153 -29.36 5.58 -22.99
N ASP A 154 -30.39 6.23 -23.52
CA ASP A 154 -30.17 7.10 -24.64
C ASP A 154 -29.41 8.34 -24.15
N LEU A 155 -28.08 8.28 -24.22
CA LEU A 155 -27.18 9.41 -23.97
C LEU A 155 -27.23 10.43 -25.12
N ASN A 156 -28.03 10.22 -26.18
CA ASN A 156 -28.17 11.17 -27.29
C ASN A 156 -28.56 12.56 -26.79
N LYS A 157 -29.36 12.65 -25.71
CA LYS A 157 -29.74 13.95 -25.12
C LYS A 157 -28.54 14.74 -24.58
N PHE A 158 -27.45 14.07 -24.25
CA PHE A 158 -26.20 14.70 -23.79
C PHE A 158 -25.14 14.82 -24.89
N LYS A 159 -25.45 14.38 -26.12
CA LYS A 159 -24.53 14.30 -27.26
C LYS A 159 -23.27 13.52 -26.93
N GLU A 160 -23.36 12.19 -27.00
CA GLU A 160 -22.23 11.28 -26.81
C GLU A 160 -21.08 11.63 -27.79
N LYS A 161 -19.86 11.76 -27.27
CA LYS A 161 -18.63 11.88 -28.07
C LYS A 161 -17.97 10.50 -28.16
N ASP A 162 -17.33 10.21 -29.29
CA ASP A 162 -16.46 9.01 -29.45
C ASP A 162 -15.09 9.18 -28.76
N ILE A 163 -15.10 9.79 -27.58
CA ILE A 163 -13.92 9.99 -26.73
C ILE A 163 -14.14 9.23 -25.42
N ILE A 164 -13.13 8.49 -25.00
CA ILE A 164 -13.16 7.70 -23.76
C ILE A 164 -12.76 8.61 -22.59
N CYS A 165 -13.36 8.39 -21.43
CA CYS A 165 -13.04 9.10 -20.19
C CYS A 165 -11.58 8.89 -19.78
N ASN A 166 -10.86 9.99 -19.50
CA ASN A 166 -9.45 9.98 -19.14
C ASN A 166 -9.17 9.37 -17.76
N VAL A 167 -10.19 9.26 -16.89
CA VAL A 167 -10.06 8.71 -15.53
C VAL A 167 -10.21 7.19 -15.56
N CYS A 168 -11.35 6.69 -16.04
CA CYS A 168 -11.64 5.25 -16.04
C CYS A 168 -11.15 4.50 -17.28
N ASN A 169 -10.88 5.19 -18.40
CA ASN A 169 -10.50 4.58 -19.68
C ASN A 169 -11.49 3.53 -20.22
N ILE A 170 -12.75 3.56 -19.75
CA ILE A 170 -13.80 2.59 -20.11
C ILE A 170 -15.00 3.29 -20.74
N ASN A 171 -15.60 4.22 -19.99
CA ASN A 171 -16.85 4.85 -20.38
C ASN A 171 -16.63 6.02 -21.34
N LYS A 172 -17.54 6.18 -22.30
CA LYS A 172 -17.56 7.34 -23.20
C LYS A 172 -17.98 8.61 -22.48
N ILE A 173 -17.55 9.75 -23.03
CA ILE A 173 -17.91 11.08 -22.52
C ILE A 173 -19.04 11.69 -23.35
N THR A 174 -19.67 12.72 -22.79
CA THR A 174 -20.72 13.51 -23.41
C THR A 174 -20.27 14.96 -23.61
N GLU A 175 -20.78 15.64 -24.65
CA GLU A 175 -20.54 17.08 -24.89
C GLU A 175 -21.26 17.92 -23.82
N LEU A 176 -22.46 17.51 -23.44
CA LEU A 176 -23.29 18.18 -22.44
C LEU A 176 -23.16 17.52 -21.07
N ASP A 177 -23.35 18.32 -20.04
CA ASP A 177 -23.40 17.88 -18.66
C ASP A 177 -24.81 17.49 -18.19
N ILE A 178 -24.95 17.13 -16.90
CA ILE A 178 -26.23 16.72 -16.32
C ILE A 178 -27.32 17.81 -16.38
N THR A 179 -26.92 19.08 -16.54
CA THR A 179 -27.82 20.24 -16.70
C THR A 179 -28.09 20.60 -18.16
N LEU A 180 -27.63 19.76 -19.11
CA LEU A 180 -27.70 19.98 -20.56
C LEU A 180 -26.91 21.20 -21.05
N ASN A 181 -25.98 21.69 -20.25
CA ASN A 181 -25.07 22.76 -20.65
C ASN A 181 -23.78 22.18 -21.22
N LYS A 182 -23.10 22.94 -22.09
CA LYS A 182 -21.75 22.55 -22.54
C LYS A 182 -20.86 22.37 -21.32
N LYS A 183 -20.07 21.30 -21.32
CA LYS A 183 -18.96 21.12 -20.36
C LYS A 183 -17.92 22.20 -20.62
N ILE A 184 -18.13 23.38 -20.04
CA ILE A 184 -17.09 24.40 -19.95
C ILE A 184 -16.20 23.97 -18.78
N ASP A 185 -14.87 23.98 -18.94
CA ASP A 185 -13.88 23.73 -17.87
C ASP A 185 -13.90 24.82 -16.78
N SER A 186 -15.06 25.39 -16.51
CA SER A 186 -15.24 26.53 -15.62
C SER A 186 -15.08 26.07 -14.18
N LYS A 187 -13.82 26.00 -13.74
CA LYS A 187 -13.32 26.32 -12.40
C LYS A 187 -13.84 25.49 -11.20
N LEU A 188 -14.81 24.57 -11.36
CA LEU A 188 -15.75 24.26 -10.26
C LEU A 188 -16.25 22.81 -10.18
N THR A 189 -15.81 21.94 -11.07
CA THR A 189 -16.00 20.49 -10.97
C THR A 189 -14.76 19.89 -10.30
N PHE A 190 -14.92 19.54 -9.02
CA PHE A 190 -14.00 18.69 -8.23
C PHE A 190 -12.54 19.16 -8.23
N LEU A 191 -12.23 20.09 -7.34
CA LEU A 191 -10.86 20.49 -7.04
C LEU A 191 -10.16 19.35 -6.30
N PHE A 192 -9.71 18.31 -7.00
CA PHE A 192 -8.71 17.38 -6.50
C PHE A 192 -7.37 17.74 -7.16
N ARG A 193 -6.61 18.65 -6.54
CA ARG A 193 -5.28 19.01 -7.04
C ARG A 193 -4.27 17.96 -6.59
N GLY A 194 -3.46 17.46 -7.52
CA GLY A 194 -2.40 16.46 -7.24
C GLY A 194 -2.71 15.04 -7.68
N THR A 195 -3.84 14.80 -8.34
CA THR A 195 -4.16 13.51 -8.95
C THR A 195 -3.70 13.47 -10.41
N GLU A 196 -3.26 12.30 -10.86
CA GLU A 196 -2.68 12.14 -12.20
C GLU A 196 -3.74 12.27 -13.31
N LYS A 197 -5.00 11.83 -13.06
CA LYS A 197 -6.07 11.78 -14.08
C LYS A 197 -7.33 12.57 -13.70
N SER A 198 -7.67 12.67 -12.42
CA SER A 198 -8.81 13.47 -11.94
C SER A 198 -8.49 14.95 -11.63
N GLY A 199 -7.27 15.42 -11.92
CA GLY A 199 -6.76 16.73 -11.53
C GLY A 199 -6.72 17.76 -12.65
N PHE A 200 -6.83 19.05 -12.29
CA PHE A 200 -6.61 20.16 -13.22
C PHE A 200 -5.12 20.31 -13.57
N ARG A 201 -4.77 20.28 -14.86
CA ARG A 201 -3.50 20.86 -15.32
C ARG A 201 -3.65 22.39 -15.30
N ASN A 202 -2.63 23.11 -14.83
CA ASN A 202 -2.66 24.55 -14.51
C ASN A 202 -3.03 25.50 -15.69
N ASN A 203 -3.27 25.00 -16.90
CA ASN A 203 -3.32 25.82 -18.11
C ASN A 203 -4.69 25.90 -18.80
N GLY A 204 -5.81 25.67 -18.10
CA GLY A 204 -7.14 26.15 -18.52
C GLY A 204 -7.62 25.84 -19.95
N HIS A 205 -7.05 24.84 -20.63
CA HIS A 205 -7.24 24.64 -22.08
C HIS A 205 -7.51 23.19 -22.51
N ASP A 206 -7.72 22.25 -21.60
CA ASP A 206 -8.06 20.87 -21.98
C ASP A 206 -9.46 20.51 -21.50
N GLU A 207 -10.35 20.18 -22.45
CA GLU A 207 -11.69 19.65 -22.20
C GLU A 207 -11.61 18.52 -21.16
N GLY A 208 -12.17 18.73 -19.97
CA GLY A 208 -12.26 17.71 -18.93
C GLY A 208 -13.07 16.51 -19.42
N ASN A 209 -12.40 15.49 -19.95
CA ASN A 209 -13.00 14.25 -20.46
C ASN A 209 -13.36 13.30 -19.32
N ILE A 210 -14.29 13.71 -18.45
CA ILE A 210 -14.82 12.90 -17.34
C ILE A 210 -16.23 12.40 -17.69
N CYS A 211 -16.47 11.09 -17.53
CA CYS A 211 -17.80 10.49 -17.69
C CYS A 211 -18.64 10.62 -16.41
N PHE A 212 -19.96 10.40 -16.54
CA PHE A 212 -20.89 10.46 -15.41
C PHE A 212 -20.56 9.48 -14.28
N GLU A 213 -20.05 8.29 -14.58
CA GLU A 213 -19.62 7.33 -13.54
C GLU A 213 -18.49 7.90 -12.69
N CYS A 214 -17.48 8.51 -13.31
CA CYS A 214 -16.37 9.12 -12.60
C CYS A 214 -16.83 10.37 -11.82
N GLU A 215 -17.77 11.15 -12.37
CA GLU A 215 -18.39 12.27 -11.66
C GLU A 215 -19.12 11.80 -10.38
N PHE A 216 -19.86 10.70 -10.47
CA PHE A 216 -20.52 10.07 -9.32
C PHE A 216 -19.51 9.59 -8.27
N LEU A 217 -18.47 8.86 -8.66
CA LEU A 217 -17.47 8.34 -7.72
C LEU A 217 -16.64 9.47 -7.07
N ASN A 218 -16.41 10.58 -7.79
CA ASN A 218 -15.78 11.77 -7.22
C ASN A 218 -16.66 12.40 -6.12
N LEU A 219 -17.99 12.42 -6.28
CA LEU A 219 -18.92 12.86 -5.23
C LEU A 219 -18.85 11.94 -4.02
N MET A 220 -18.73 10.62 -4.21
CA MET A 220 -18.58 9.66 -3.11
C MET A 220 -17.26 9.91 -2.35
N CYS A 221 -16.17 10.16 -3.06
CA CYS A 221 -14.89 10.53 -2.43
C CYS A 221 -15.00 11.84 -1.61
N LEU A 222 -15.74 12.85 -2.09
CA LEU A 222 -15.97 14.08 -1.33
C LEU A 222 -16.75 13.86 -0.04
N LEU A 223 -17.77 12.98 -0.08
CA LEU A 223 -18.52 12.61 1.12
C LEU A 223 -17.62 11.89 2.12
N TYR A 224 -16.83 10.91 1.67
CA TYR A 224 -15.84 10.22 2.49
C TYR A 224 -14.91 11.19 3.20
N ILE A 225 -14.29 12.10 2.46
CA ILE A 225 -13.36 13.10 3.00
C ILE A 225 -14.01 13.94 4.11
N ASN A 226 -15.26 14.33 3.92
CA ASN A 226 -15.92 15.24 4.86
C ASN A 226 -16.41 14.54 6.13
N LEU A 227 -16.97 13.34 5.96
CA LEU A 227 -17.58 12.57 7.04
C LEU A 227 -16.52 11.83 7.86
N GLU A 228 -15.60 11.14 7.19
CA GLU A 228 -14.55 10.35 7.83
C GLU A 228 -13.32 11.18 8.23
N LYS A 229 -13.15 12.37 7.64
CA LYS A 229 -12.06 13.32 7.92
C LYS A 229 -10.66 12.66 7.92
N PRO A 230 -10.28 11.92 6.87
CA PRO A 230 -8.96 11.31 6.78
C PRO A 230 -7.90 12.41 6.66
N ASN A 231 -6.88 12.37 7.52
CA ASN A 231 -5.71 13.26 7.40
C ASN A 231 -4.68 12.75 6.40
N THR A 232 -4.65 11.43 6.19
CA THR A 232 -3.68 10.73 5.34
C THR A 232 -4.41 9.60 4.63
N LEU A 233 -4.09 9.38 3.35
CA LEU A 233 -4.60 8.29 2.53
C LEU A 233 -3.45 7.46 2.00
N ALA A 234 -3.66 6.15 2.01
CA ALA A 234 -2.78 5.21 1.36
C ALA A 234 -3.40 4.71 0.07
N TYR A 235 -2.58 4.59 -0.96
CA TYR A 235 -3.02 4.09 -2.25
C TYR A 235 -2.22 2.86 -2.68
N VAL A 236 -2.96 1.85 -3.13
CA VAL A 236 -2.48 0.57 -3.67
C VAL A 236 -3.37 0.21 -4.84
N ASN A 237 -2.81 -0.46 -5.85
CA ASN A 237 -3.52 -0.83 -7.07
C ASN A 237 -4.35 -2.12 -6.89
N ASN A 238 -5.15 -2.18 -5.81
CA ASN A 238 -6.04 -3.27 -5.45
C ASN A 238 -7.10 -2.74 -4.48
N LEU A 239 -8.39 -2.85 -4.82
CA LEU A 239 -9.47 -2.27 -4.02
C LEU A 239 -9.63 -2.92 -2.63
N ARG A 240 -9.44 -4.24 -2.49
CA ARG A 240 -9.51 -4.92 -1.17
C ARG A 240 -8.41 -4.44 -0.24
N GLU A 241 -7.19 -4.38 -0.76
CA GLU A 241 -6.03 -3.88 -0.02
C GLU A 241 -6.20 -2.39 0.29
N LEU A 242 -6.74 -1.60 -0.65
CA LEU A 242 -7.00 -0.17 -0.48
C LEU A 242 -8.00 0.09 0.65
N TRP A 243 -9.11 -0.65 0.68
CA TRP A 243 -10.08 -0.59 1.79
C TRP A 243 -9.43 -0.98 3.11
N PHE A 244 -8.75 -2.14 3.16
CA PHE A 244 -8.14 -2.64 4.39
C PHE A 244 -7.10 -1.67 4.95
N VAL A 245 -6.19 -1.17 4.11
CA VAL A 245 -5.13 -0.25 4.52
C VAL A 245 -5.76 1.03 5.08
N ASN A 246 -6.65 1.69 4.33
CA ASN A 246 -7.22 2.97 4.80
C ASN A 246 -8.08 2.79 6.05
N TYR A 247 -8.86 1.71 6.17
CA TYR A 247 -9.59 1.37 7.39
C TYR A 247 -8.64 1.24 8.60
N LYS A 248 -7.51 0.52 8.45
CA LYS A 248 -6.53 0.37 9.53
C LYS A 248 -5.76 1.66 9.83
N LEU A 249 -5.45 2.47 8.82
CA LEU A 249 -4.79 3.77 9.01
C LEU A 249 -5.67 4.76 9.77
N MET A 250 -6.98 4.76 9.51
CA MET A 250 -7.93 5.59 10.24
C MET A 250 -8.02 5.21 11.72
N LEU A 251 -7.95 3.91 12.05
CA LEU A 251 -8.04 3.45 13.43
C LEU A 251 -6.80 3.81 14.27
N GLN A 252 -5.60 3.96 13.69
CA GLN A 252 -4.36 3.95 14.48
C GLN A 252 -3.26 4.88 13.90
N ARG A 253 -3.39 6.20 14.14
CA ARG A 253 -2.41 7.24 13.77
C ARG A 253 -0.97 7.00 14.31
N LYS A 254 -0.80 6.15 15.34
CA LYS A 254 0.49 5.80 15.97
C LYS A 254 1.19 4.57 15.35
N ILE A 255 0.59 3.90 14.36
CA ILE A 255 0.99 2.54 13.95
C ILE A 255 1.80 2.46 12.66
N TYR A 256 2.07 3.59 12.00
CA TYR A 256 3.14 3.65 11.01
C TYR A 256 4.53 3.29 11.61
N SER A 257 4.66 3.06 12.92
CA SER A 257 5.86 2.52 13.55
C SER A 257 5.67 1.15 14.20
N ASP A 258 4.48 0.54 14.12
CA ASP A 258 4.17 -0.72 14.80
C ASP A 258 4.40 -1.93 13.87
N LYS A 259 5.38 -2.77 14.27
CA LYS A 259 5.76 -4.02 13.60
C LYS A 259 4.57 -4.95 13.33
N ALA A 260 3.51 -4.91 14.14
CA ALA A 260 2.34 -5.77 13.97
C ALA A 260 1.47 -5.38 12.74
N PHE A 261 1.36 -4.09 12.44
CA PHE A 261 0.67 -3.62 11.23
C PHE A 261 1.45 -3.99 9.97
N TYR A 262 2.77 -3.82 10.02
CA TYR A 262 3.67 -4.27 8.96
C TYR A 262 3.53 -5.77 8.68
N SER A 263 3.52 -6.61 9.73
CA SER A 263 3.34 -8.06 9.59
C SER A 263 2.01 -8.44 8.90
N LYS A 264 0.91 -7.74 9.22
CA LYS A 264 -0.39 -8.01 8.59
C LYS A 264 -0.46 -7.60 7.11
N LEU A 265 0.20 -6.51 6.74
CA LEU A 265 0.32 -6.09 5.33
C LEU A 265 1.10 -7.09 4.47
N LEU A 266 1.99 -7.89 5.06
CA LEU A 266 2.73 -8.96 4.35
C LEU A 266 1.81 -10.04 3.81
N HIS A 267 0.78 -10.42 4.57
CA HIS A 267 -0.17 -11.44 4.15
C HIS A 267 -0.94 -11.01 2.89
N GLU A 268 -1.13 -9.70 2.71
CA GLU A 268 -1.85 -9.11 1.58
C GLU A 268 -0.98 -8.93 0.32
N LYS A 269 0.34 -9.18 0.36
CA LYS A 269 1.27 -9.09 -0.80
C LYS A 269 1.31 -7.70 -1.49
N VAL A 270 1.10 -6.62 -0.75
CA VAL A 270 1.18 -5.25 -1.27
C VAL A 270 2.64 -4.92 -1.65
N SER A 271 2.92 -4.57 -2.91
CA SER A 271 4.29 -4.28 -3.37
C SER A 271 4.77 -2.88 -2.99
N ALA A 272 3.91 -1.87 -3.06
CA ALA A 272 4.25 -0.49 -2.72
C ALA A 272 3.00 0.30 -2.30
N LEU A 273 3.10 1.09 -1.23
CA LEU A 273 2.10 2.06 -0.81
C LEU A 273 2.48 3.44 -1.30
N ARG A 274 1.55 4.19 -1.89
CA ARG A 274 1.70 5.64 -2.05
C ARG A 274 0.94 6.34 -0.94
N ILE A 275 1.63 7.17 -0.15
CA ILE A 275 1.02 7.95 0.93
C ILE A 275 0.74 9.36 0.42
N TYR A 276 -0.50 9.81 0.61
CA TYR A 276 -0.95 11.15 0.30
C TYR A 276 -1.43 11.84 1.58
N ASP A 277 -0.92 13.04 1.81
CA ASP A 277 -1.47 13.94 2.81
C ASP A 277 -2.63 14.73 2.24
N PHE A 278 -3.62 14.96 3.08
CA PHE A 278 -4.85 15.62 2.71
C PHE A 278 -4.90 17.05 3.26
N TYR A 279 -5.09 18.04 2.38
CA TYR A 279 -5.27 19.44 2.78
C TYR A 279 -6.51 20.04 2.15
N ILE A 280 -7.26 20.79 2.96
CA ILE A 280 -8.39 21.59 2.47
C ILE A 280 -7.93 23.04 2.38
N ASP A 281 -7.96 23.60 1.17
CA ASP A 281 -7.67 25.00 0.89
C ASP A 281 -8.96 25.71 0.49
N THR A 282 -9.21 26.88 1.07
CA THR A 282 -10.45 27.64 0.86
C THR A 282 -10.62 28.10 -0.59
N ASN A 283 -9.54 28.35 -1.33
CA ASN A 283 -9.58 28.84 -2.71
C ASN A 283 -9.29 27.75 -3.74
N LYS A 284 -8.54 26.71 -3.35
CA LYS A 284 -8.06 25.64 -4.22
C LYS A 284 -8.75 24.31 -4.00
N GLY A 285 -9.69 24.22 -3.06
CA GLY A 285 -10.50 23.02 -2.78
C GLY A 285 -9.69 21.94 -2.07
N VAL A 286 -9.80 20.70 -2.52
CA VAL A 286 -9.08 19.56 -1.95
C VAL A 286 -7.71 19.41 -2.61
N ILE A 287 -6.67 19.38 -1.80
CA ILE A 287 -5.29 19.18 -2.26
C ILE A 287 -4.79 17.86 -1.71
N LEU A 288 -4.46 16.94 -2.63
CA LEU A 288 -3.78 15.68 -2.34
C LEU A 288 -2.28 15.92 -2.56
N LYS A 289 -1.51 15.94 -1.47
CA LYS A 289 -0.06 16.08 -1.55
C LYS A 289 0.57 14.70 -1.40
N PHE A 290 1.21 14.23 -2.46
CA PHE A 290 2.03 13.03 -2.36
C PHE A 290 3.15 13.25 -1.32
N ASN A 291 3.21 12.37 -0.32
CA ASN A 291 4.16 12.44 0.78
C ASN A 291 5.35 11.50 0.53
N SER A 292 5.08 10.20 0.37
CA SER A 292 6.13 9.20 0.16
C SER A 292 5.61 7.93 -0.52
N ILE A 293 6.52 7.17 -1.14
CA ILE A 293 6.29 5.78 -1.53
C ILE A 293 6.96 4.90 -0.47
N VAL A 294 6.16 4.03 0.14
CA VAL A 294 6.68 2.96 1.00
C VAL A 294 6.77 1.70 0.14
N ASP A 295 7.98 1.37 -0.29
CA ASP A 295 8.28 0.08 -0.92
C ASP A 295 8.41 -0.98 0.18
N TYR A 296 7.35 -1.78 0.35
CA TYR A 296 7.29 -2.77 1.42
C TYR A 296 8.36 -3.83 1.30
N LYS A 297 8.73 -4.23 0.08
CA LYS A 297 9.81 -5.19 -0.13
C LYS A 297 11.13 -4.64 0.40
N LYS A 298 11.42 -3.36 0.13
CA LYS A 298 12.62 -2.71 0.67
C LYS A 298 12.58 -2.56 2.19
N LEU A 299 11.42 -2.22 2.76
CA LEU A 299 11.27 -2.11 4.21
C LEU A 299 11.50 -3.46 4.93
N ILE A 300 10.96 -4.55 4.39
CA ILE A 300 11.18 -5.90 4.93
C ILE A 300 12.66 -6.24 4.89
N LYS A 301 13.32 -6.06 3.75
CA LYS A 301 14.76 -6.29 3.62
C LYS A 301 15.54 -5.51 4.68
N LYS A 302 15.18 -4.23 4.92
CA LYS A 302 15.77 -3.44 6.01
C LYS A 302 15.52 -4.07 7.38
N ILE A 303 14.31 -4.50 7.70
CA ILE A 303 14.00 -5.15 8.99
C ILE A 303 14.78 -6.47 9.15
N GLU A 304 14.87 -7.28 8.11
CA GLU A 304 15.62 -8.54 8.14
C GLU A 304 17.13 -8.30 8.29
N PHE A 305 17.68 -7.27 7.63
CA PHE A 305 19.08 -6.87 7.82
C PHE A 305 19.33 -6.34 9.23
N MET A 306 18.38 -5.60 9.82
CA MET A 306 18.44 -5.16 11.21
C MET A 306 18.43 -6.35 12.19
N ASP A 307 17.61 -7.36 11.93
CA ASP A 307 17.58 -8.60 12.73
C ASP A 307 18.90 -9.39 12.62
N ILE A 308 19.48 -9.45 11.42
CA ILE A 308 20.78 -10.09 11.19
C ILE A 308 21.88 -9.42 12.01
N ILE A 309 21.98 -8.08 11.99
CA ILE A 309 23.04 -7.37 12.73
C ILE A 309 22.82 -7.43 14.24
N ASP A 310 21.58 -7.37 14.72
CA ASP A 310 21.27 -7.43 16.15
C ASP A 310 21.64 -8.78 16.78
N ASN A 311 21.57 -9.86 16.01
CA ASN A 311 21.89 -11.21 16.48
C ASN A 311 23.32 -11.66 16.10
N TYR A 312 24.09 -10.86 15.36
CA TYR A 312 25.43 -11.24 14.94
C TYR A 312 26.44 -11.19 16.10
N ASN A 313 27.31 -12.20 16.20
CA ASN A 313 28.30 -12.27 17.28
C ASN A 313 29.56 -11.48 16.90
N PHE A 314 29.89 -10.45 17.68
CA PHE A 314 31.07 -9.62 17.46
C PHE A 314 32.16 -9.90 18.49
N THR A 315 33.41 -9.96 18.01
CA THR A 315 34.58 -10.27 18.84
C THR A 315 34.95 -9.11 19.79
N ARG A 316 34.80 -7.86 19.32
CA ARG A 316 35.14 -6.62 20.05
C ARG A 316 34.18 -5.50 19.69
N ASP A 317 33.97 -4.56 20.60
CA ASP A 317 33.16 -3.34 20.39
C ASP A 317 31.76 -3.59 19.81
N ALA A 318 31.11 -4.69 20.21
CA ALA A 318 29.86 -5.17 19.64
C ALA A 318 28.78 -4.09 19.50
N MET A 319 28.53 -3.32 20.56
CA MET A 319 27.51 -2.24 20.53
C MET A 319 27.81 -1.19 19.46
N LYS A 320 29.07 -0.80 19.29
CA LYS A 320 29.48 0.21 18.31
C LYS A 320 29.41 -0.33 16.89
N ILE A 321 29.82 -1.58 16.68
CA ILE A 321 29.74 -2.24 15.36
C ILE A 321 28.28 -2.44 14.94
N ILE A 322 27.41 -2.84 15.87
CA ILE A 322 25.97 -2.94 15.64
C ILE A 322 25.40 -1.60 15.21
N GLU A 323 25.74 -0.51 15.91
CA GLU A 323 25.28 0.84 15.56
C GLU A 323 25.74 1.27 14.15
N ILE A 324 27.00 1.02 13.81
CA ILE A 324 27.54 1.27 12.46
C ILE A 324 26.77 0.44 11.41
N GLY A 325 26.56 -0.85 11.67
CA GLY A 325 25.80 -1.73 10.77
C GLY A 325 24.35 -1.26 10.56
N LYS A 326 23.66 -0.84 11.64
CA LYS A 326 22.31 -0.27 11.54
C LYS A 326 22.28 1.00 10.71
N ASN A 327 23.29 1.87 10.84
CA ASN A 327 23.40 3.07 10.03
C ASN A 327 23.63 2.74 8.54
N MET A 328 24.43 1.72 8.22
CA MET A 328 24.61 1.25 6.83
C MET A 328 23.30 0.73 6.22
N VAL A 329 22.50 -0.03 6.98
CA VAL A 329 21.18 -0.52 6.52
C VAL A 329 20.20 0.64 6.32
N ASN A 330 20.17 1.62 7.24
CA ASN A 330 19.30 2.79 7.11
C ASN A 330 19.62 3.62 5.85
N ASN A 331 20.91 3.79 5.56
CA ASN A 331 21.43 4.55 4.42
C ASN A 331 21.43 3.78 3.09
N ASP A 332 20.86 2.56 3.03
CA ASP A 332 20.84 1.69 1.85
C ASP A 332 22.24 1.29 1.33
N SER A 333 23.27 1.33 2.19
CA SER A 333 24.65 0.93 1.89
C SER A 333 24.86 -0.58 2.04
N ILE A 334 24.18 -1.38 1.22
CA ILE A 334 24.15 -2.85 1.37
C ILE A 334 25.51 -3.53 1.21
N GLU A 335 26.38 -3.04 0.31
CA GLU A 335 27.71 -3.63 0.12
C GLU A 335 28.65 -3.38 1.30
N ALA A 336 28.61 -2.18 1.87
CA ALA A 336 29.37 -1.89 3.09
C ALA A 336 28.88 -2.76 4.26
N PHE A 337 27.57 -3.02 4.34
CA PHE A 337 27.00 -3.93 5.33
C PHE A 337 27.42 -5.39 5.09
N ARG A 338 27.50 -5.84 3.82
CA ARG A 338 28.03 -7.16 3.45
C ARG A 338 29.46 -7.35 3.91
N GLU A 339 30.33 -6.38 3.61
CA GLU A 339 31.74 -6.40 4.01
C GLU A 339 31.89 -6.45 5.53
N LEU A 340 31.10 -5.65 6.25
CA LEU A 340 31.09 -5.64 7.72
C LEU A 340 30.70 -7.01 8.32
N LEU A 341 29.70 -7.69 7.77
CA LEU A 341 29.33 -9.04 8.20
C LEU A 341 30.43 -10.06 7.87
N LEU A 342 30.99 -10.00 6.66
CA LEU A 342 32.04 -10.91 6.21
C LEU A 342 33.32 -10.75 7.07
N ASP A 343 33.68 -9.51 7.41
CA ASP A 343 34.82 -9.19 8.26
C ASP A 343 34.70 -9.78 9.66
N ASN A 344 33.48 -9.89 10.17
CA ASN A 344 33.18 -10.40 11.50
C ASN A 344 32.65 -11.85 11.49
N LEU A 345 32.79 -12.57 10.39
CA LEU A 345 32.23 -13.92 10.24
C LEU A 345 32.86 -14.95 11.20
N ILE A 346 34.16 -14.82 11.48
CA ILE A 346 34.86 -15.64 12.49
C ILE A 346 34.87 -14.91 13.82
N ASN A 347 34.31 -15.53 14.85
CA ASN A 347 34.38 -15.04 16.22
C ASN A 347 35.59 -15.66 16.94
N ILE A 348 36.40 -14.84 17.62
CA ILE A 348 37.61 -15.29 18.31
C ILE A 348 37.47 -15.11 19.83
N LYS A 349 37.42 -16.19 20.58
CA LYS A 349 37.51 -16.14 22.05
C LYS A 349 38.95 -15.83 22.46
N SER A 350 39.09 -14.87 23.35
CA SER A 350 40.37 -14.52 23.99
C SER A 350 40.28 -14.87 25.46
N GLU A 351 40.88 -15.99 25.88
CA GLU A 351 41.07 -16.34 27.28
C GLU A 351 42.57 -16.25 27.59
N GLY A 352 43.02 -15.10 28.11
CA GLY A 352 44.44 -14.86 28.37
C GLY A 352 45.28 -14.69 27.10
N ALA A 353 46.33 -15.51 26.93
CA ALA A 353 47.29 -15.41 25.83
C ALA A 353 46.95 -16.27 24.59
N SER A 354 45.98 -17.19 24.69
CA SER A 354 45.51 -17.99 23.56
C SER A 354 44.33 -17.32 22.86
N ARG A 355 44.39 -17.30 21.52
CA ARG A 355 43.28 -16.89 20.65
C ARG A 355 42.72 -18.15 20.01
N GLU A 356 41.49 -18.50 20.35
CA GLU A 356 40.82 -19.65 19.75
C GLU A 356 39.56 -19.24 19.01
N ILE A 357 39.26 -19.94 17.91
CA ILE A 357 38.03 -19.74 17.16
C ILE A 357 36.86 -20.28 17.98
N ASP A 358 35.86 -19.44 18.18
CA ASP A 358 34.59 -19.84 18.78
C ASP A 358 33.68 -20.45 17.70
N ASN A 359 33.81 -21.77 17.50
CA ASN A 359 33.10 -22.49 16.46
C ASN A 359 31.59 -22.27 16.51
N LYS A 360 30.99 -22.25 17.70
CA LYS A 360 29.54 -22.10 17.86
C LYS A 360 29.06 -20.73 17.37
N SER A 361 29.73 -19.66 17.80
CA SER A 361 29.37 -18.28 17.41
C SER A 361 29.72 -18.00 15.95
N SER A 362 30.83 -18.57 15.45
CA SER A 362 31.23 -18.44 14.04
C SER A 362 30.27 -19.19 13.10
N LEU A 363 29.78 -20.36 13.50
CA LEU A 363 28.75 -21.09 12.76
C LEU A 363 27.44 -20.27 12.71
N TYR A 364 27.04 -19.68 13.84
CA TYR A 364 25.85 -18.81 13.88
C TYR A 364 25.99 -17.58 12.96
N ASN A 365 27.18 -16.96 12.96
CA ASN A 365 27.49 -15.84 12.08
C ASN A 365 27.44 -16.26 10.60
N LEU A 366 28.01 -17.42 10.26
CA LEU A 366 27.95 -17.96 8.91
C LEU A 366 26.51 -18.21 8.45
N MET A 367 25.66 -18.79 9.30
CA MET A 367 24.24 -18.99 8.99
C MET A 367 23.51 -17.67 8.76
N SER A 368 23.78 -16.66 9.60
CA SER A 368 23.21 -15.31 9.46
C SER A 368 23.71 -14.59 8.19
N TYR A 369 24.99 -14.76 7.84
CA TYR A 369 25.57 -14.22 6.61
C TYR A 369 24.99 -14.91 5.37
N MET A 370 24.75 -16.22 5.41
CA MET A 370 24.05 -16.91 4.34
C MET A 370 22.62 -16.39 4.19
N LYS A 371 21.86 -16.23 5.29
CA LYS A 371 20.52 -15.62 5.29
C LYS A 371 20.55 -14.23 4.62
N PHE A 372 21.57 -13.42 4.92
CA PHE A 372 21.78 -12.12 4.27
C PHE A 372 21.94 -12.23 2.75
N LEU A 373 22.84 -13.09 2.26
CA LEU A 373 23.04 -13.30 0.81
C LEU A 373 21.76 -13.75 0.10
N TRP A 374 20.92 -14.53 0.80
CA TRP A 374 19.63 -14.98 0.27
C TRP A 374 18.61 -13.87 0.10
N ILE A 375 18.51 -12.98 1.09
CA ILE A 375 17.60 -11.83 1.04
C ILE A 375 18.00 -10.88 -0.12
N ILE A 376 19.30 -10.72 -0.39
CA ILE A 376 19.78 -9.93 -1.53
C ILE A 376 19.31 -10.53 -2.86
N ASN A 377 19.39 -11.86 -3.00
CA ASN A 377 19.01 -12.57 -4.22
C ASN A 377 17.50 -12.65 -4.49
N ASP A 378 16.64 -12.15 -3.59
CA ASP A 378 15.17 -12.18 -3.71
C ASP A 378 14.60 -13.62 -3.85
N LYS A 379 15.37 -14.63 -3.46
CA LYS A 379 14.98 -16.05 -3.47
C LYS A 379 14.28 -16.36 -2.14
N GLY A 380 12.96 -16.43 -2.12
CA GLY A 380 12.18 -16.73 -0.91
C GLY A 380 12.46 -18.12 -0.31
N GLU A 381 11.96 -18.41 0.90
CA GLU A 381 12.23 -19.66 1.65
C GLU A 381 12.01 -20.95 0.85
N ASN A 382 11.00 -21.03 -0.01
CA ASN A 382 10.74 -22.22 -0.84
C ASN A 382 11.83 -22.46 -1.90
N GLN A 383 12.54 -21.43 -2.33
CA GLN A 383 13.71 -21.57 -3.21
C GLN A 383 14.99 -21.88 -2.42
N MET A 384 15.05 -21.56 -1.12
CA MET A 384 16.16 -21.95 -0.24
C MET A 384 16.27 -23.47 -0.12
N ASN A 385 15.14 -24.17 0.03
CA ASN A 385 15.14 -25.63 0.10
C ASN A 385 15.56 -26.26 -1.23
N ARG A 386 15.03 -25.78 -2.35
CA ARG A 386 15.46 -26.24 -3.69
C ARG A 386 16.92 -25.93 -3.99
N PHE A 387 17.43 -24.77 -3.61
CA PHE A 387 18.83 -24.43 -3.84
C PHE A 387 19.78 -25.27 -2.97
N LYS A 388 19.41 -25.58 -1.72
CA LYS A 388 20.14 -26.54 -0.88
C LYS A 388 20.15 -27.95 -1.49
N GLU A 389 19.05 -28.35 -2.14
CA GLU A 389 18.96 -29.60 -2.89
C GLU A 389 19.83 -29.56 -4.16
N GLU A 390 19.81 -28.46 -4.92
CA GLU A 390 20.61 -28.25 -6.14
C GLU A 390 22.12 -28.14 -5.85
N ASN A 391 22.50 -27.59 -4.68
CA ASN A 391 23.89 -27.37 -4.26
C ASN A 391 24.31 -28.34 -3.15
N TYR A 392 23.63 -29.47 -3.05
CA TYR A 392 23.92 -30.55 -2.10
C TYR A 392 25.36 -31.07 -2.22
N ILE A 393 25.97 -30.94 -3.40
CA ILE A 393 27.36 -31.32 -3.68
C ILE A 393 28.36 -30.64 -2.72
N TYR A 394 28.14 -29.37 -2.38
CA TYR A 394 29.03 -28.61 -1.48
C TYR A 394 28.84 -29.03 -0.03
N SER A 395 27.60 -29.25 0.39
CA SER A 395 27.26 -29.77 1.71
C SER A 395 27.85 -31.17 1.94
N ARG A 396 27.71 -32.06 0.96
CA ARG A 396 28.25 -33.43 1.03
C ARG A 396 29.78 -33.44 1.13
N ALA A 397 30.46 -32.66 0.29
CA ALA A 397 31.92 -32.54 0.35
C ALA A 397 32.42 -31.99 1.71
N GLY A 398 31.71 -30.99 2.26
CA GLY A 398 32.04 -30.42 3.58
C GLY A 398 31.89 -31.45 4.70
N LYS A 399 30.80 -32.22 4.67
CA LYS A 399 30.52 -33.28 5.64
C LYS A 399 31.52 -34.44 5.55
N GLU A 400 31.86 -34.89 4.34
CA GLU A 400 32.84 -35.96 4.14
C GLU A 400 34.23 -35.53 4.64
N LEU A 401 34.63 -34.29 4.36
CA LEU A 401 35.88 -33.72 4.89
C LEU A 401 35.84 -33.60 6.42
N SER A 402 34.70 -33.22 7.01
CA SER A 402 34.53 -33.14 8.47
C SER A 402 34.78 -34.48 9.15
N CYS A 403 34.39 -35.60 8.54
CA CYS A 403 34.62 -36.93 9.09
C CYS A 403 36.09 -37.38 9.04
N LYS A 404 36.90 -36.80 8.14
CA LYS A 404 38.30 -37.19 7.89
C LYS A 404 39.33 -36.25 8.50
N MET A 405 38.93 -35.02 8.82
CA MET A 405 39.80 -33.97 9.36
C MET A 405 39.66 -33.85 10.88
N ASP A 406 40.75 -33.55 11.59
CA ASP A 406 40.75 -33.27 13.03
C ASP A 406 40.30 -31.83 13.32
N ASP A 407 39.77 -31.57 14.53
CA ASP A 407 39.23 -30.25 14.88
C ASP A 407 40.23 -29.08 14.73
N PRO A 408 41.52 -29.21 15.12
CA PRO A 408 42.54 -28.19 14.84
C PRO A 408 42.74 -27.94 13.34
N GLY A 409 42.77 -29.00 12.54
CA GLY A 409 42.85 -28.94 11.09
C GLY A 409 41.66 -28.20 10.48
N LYS A 410 40.43 -28.53 10.90
CA LYS A 410 39.19 -27.86 10.47
C LYS A 410 39.26 -26.37 10.74
N ARG A 411 39.64 -25.97 11.96
CA ARG A 411 39.75 -24.55 12.36
C ARG A 411 40.72 -23.78 11.47
N ASN A 412 41.92 -24.33 11.22
CA ASN A 412 42.94 -23.71 10.40
C ASN A 412 42.50 -23.58 8.93
N PHE A 413 41.84 -24.60 8.41
CA PHE A 413 41.33 -24.59 7.04
C PHE A 413 40.20 -23.57 6.86
N VAL A 414 39.20 -23.58 7.76
CA VAL A 414 38.10 -22.60 7.76
C VAL A 414 38.62 -21.17 7.81
N PHE A 415 39.63 -20.91 8.65
CA PHE A 415 40.26 -19.59 8.71
C PHE A 415 40.86 -19.18 7.36
N ARG A 416 41.62 -20.06 6.70
CA ARG A 416 42.24 -19.77 5.39
C ARG A 416 41.21 -19.54 4.29
N VAL A 417 40.15 -20.35 4.27
CA VAL A 417 39.05 -20.23 3.29
C VAL A 417 38.34 -18.88 3.46
N ILE A 418 38.00 -18.50 4.69
CA ILE A 418 37.33 -17.23 4.96
C ILE A 418 38.24 -16.03 4.66
N GLN A 419 39.55 -16.10 4.97
CA GLN A 419 40.48 -15.04 4.57
C GLN A 419 40.55 -14.87 3.06
N SER A 420 40.51 -15.97 2.32
CA SER A 420 40.51 -15.94 0.85
C SER A 420 39.20 -15.37 0.27
N LEU A 421 38.06 -15.59 0.95
CA LEU A 421 36.79 -14.93 0.62
C LEU A 421 36.88 -13.42 0.87
N LYS A 422 37.46 -12.99 2.00
CA LYS A 422 37.64 -11.56 2.33
C LYS A 422 38.52 -10.82 1.34
N SER A 423 39.61 -11.45 0.89
CA SER A 423 40.52 -10.88 -0.11
C SER A 423 40.00 -11.01 -1.56
N ASN A 424 38.83 -11.63 -1.76
CA ASN A 424 38.27 -11.99 -3.06
C ASN A 424 39.28 -12.72 -3.96
N ASP A 425 40.14 -13.55 -3.35
CA ASP A 425 41.18 -14.29 -4.07
C ASP A 425 40.64 -15.67 -4.47
N LYS A 426 39.89 -15.69 -5.58
CA LYS A 426 39.27 -16.91 -6.11
C LYS A 426 40.28 -18.02 -6.40
N ASN A 427 41.49 -17.66 -6.85
CA ASN A 427 42.53 -18.62 -7.19
C ASN A 427 43.07 -19.31 -5.94
N ASN A 428 43.41 -18.53 -4.91
CA ASN A 428 43.89 -19.08 -3.64
C ASN A 428 42.79 -19.88 -2.93
N LEU A 429 41.54 -19.41 -2.99
CA LEU A 429 40.38 -20.11 -2.46
C LEU A 429 40.20 -21.49 -3.12
N PHE A 430 40.22 -21.53 -4.46
CA PHE A 430 40.12 -22.76 -5.22
C PHE A 430 41.27 -23.72 -4.92
N GLN A 431 42.51 -23.24 -4.96
CA GLN A 431 43.70 -24.05 -4.66
C GLN A 431 43.64 -24.62 -3.24
N THR A 432 43.26 -23.81 -2.26
CA THR A 432 43.13 -24.23 -0.86
C THR A 432 42.09 -25.33 -0.70
N ILE A 433 40.89 -25.15 -1.26
CA ILE A 433 39.81 -26.16 -1.17
C ILE A 433 40.22 -27.45 -1.90
N MET A 434 40.71 -27.36 -3.13
CA MET A 434 41.05 -28.53 -3.94
C MET A 434 42.22 -29.33 -3.37
N HIS A 435 43.28 -28.65 -2.91
CA HIS A 435 44.41 -29.32 -2.29
C HIS A 435 43.97 -30.10 -1.05
N THR A 436 43.12 -29.50 -0.20
CA THR A 436 42.62 -30.17 1.01
C THR A 436 41.68 -31.33 0.68
N LEU A 437 40.77 -31.18 -0.28
CA LEU A 437 39.91 -32.30 -0.70
C LEU A 437 40.74 -33.46 -1.27
N ALA A 438 41.77 -33.18 -2.07
CA ALA A 438 42.66 -34.19 -2.61
C ALA A 438 43.50 -34.88 -1.52
N SER A 439 44.03 -34.12 -0.55
CA SER A 439 44.87 -34.67 0.52
C SER A 439 44.11 -35.60 1.48
N TYR A 440 42.81 -35.38 1.65
CA TYR A 440 41.92 -36.22 2.46
C TYR A 440 41.09 -37.20 1.61
N GLU A 441 41.42 -37.36 0.33
CA GLU A 441 40.75 -38.28 -0.60
C GLU A 441 39.22 -38.13 -0.58
N VAL A 442 38.71 -36.89 -0.56
CA VAL A 442 37.28 -36.59 -0.60
C VAL A 442 36.79 -36.65 -2.04
N HIS A 443 35.64 -37.28 -2.27
CA HIS A 443 35.08 -37.37 -3.61
C HIS A 443 34.60 -35.99 -4.11
N ILE A 444 35.04 -35.60 -5.32
CA ILE A 444 34.67 -34.32 -5.94
C ILE A 444 33.68 -34.60 -7.06
N GLU A 445 32.43 -34.21 -6.83
CA GLU A 445 31.33 -34.42 -7.78
C GLU A 445 31.35 -33.43 -8.95
N SER A 446 30.77 -33.83 -10.09
CA SER A 446 30.64 -32.99 -11.28
C SER A 446 29.88 -31.69 -10.98
N GLY A 447 30.42 -30.56 -11.43
CA GLY A 447 29.85 -29.22 -11.17
C GLY A 447 30.43 -28.51 -9.94
N PHE A 448 31.12 -29.20 -9.03
CA PHE A 448 31.72 -28.58 -7.84
C PHE A 448 32.73 -27.49 -8.21
N VAL A 449 33.65 -27.82 -9.13
CA VAL A 449 34.71 -26.91 -9.62
C VAL A 449 34.11 -25.72 -10.39
N GLU A 450 33.12 -25.97 -11.24
CA GLU A 450 32.46 -24.92 -12.02
C GLU A 450 31.77 -23.91 -11.10
N GLY A 451 31.10 -24.37 -10.03
CA GLY A 451 30.42 -23.47 -9.10
C GLY A 451 31.35 -22.68 -8.16
N ILE A 452 32.65 -23.01 -8.07
CA ILE A 452 33.66 -22.19 -7.39
C ILE A 452 34.35 -21.22 -8.37
N MET A 453 34.61 -21.66 -9.60
CA MET A 453 35.42 -20.89 -10.55
C MET A 453 34.60 -19.94 -11.44
N GLN A 454 33.39 -20.33 -11.87
CA GLN A 454 32.65 -19.64 -12.93
C GLN A 454 31.47 -18.78 -12.44
N GLN A 455 31.05 -18.94 -11.19
CA GLN A 455 29.86 -18.25 -10.66
C GLN A 455 30.19 -16.83 -10.13
N GLY A 456 29.14 -16.02 -9.97
CA GLY A 456 29.23 -14.68 -9.40
C GLY A 456 29.77 -14.71 -7.96
N GLU A 457 30.27 -13.57 -7.46
CA GLU A 457 30.82 -13.45 -6.09
C GLU A 457 29.81 -13.93 -5.02
N LEU A 458 28.54 -13.62 -5.23
CA LEU A 458 27.48 -13.99 -4.30
C LEU A 458 27.22 -15.50 -4.29
N GLU A 459 27.15 -16.13 -5.47
CA GLU A 459 27.00 -17.59 -5.62
C GLU A 459 28.21 -18.34 -5.08
N LEU A 460 29.43 -17.81 -5.29
CA LEU A 460 30.65 -18.32 -4.70
C LEU A 460 30.59 -18.28 -3.17
N ASN A 461 30.25 -17.13 -2.58
CA ASN A 461 30.15 -16.97 -1.12
C ASN A 461 29.09 -17.91 -0.53
N THR A 462 28.00 -18.14 -1.27
CA THR A 462 26.97 -19.11 -0.89
C THR A 462 27.47 -20.56 -0.94
N ASN A 463 28.08 -20.99 -2.05
CA ASN A 463 28.55 -22.37 -2.23
C ASN A 463 29.63 -22.74 -1.22
N VAL A 464 30.59 -21.83 -1.02
CA VAL A 464 31.64 -21.98 0.00
C VAL A 464 31.05 -21.90 1.41
N GLY A 465 30.05 -21.05 1.63
CA GLY A 465 29.33 -20.98 2.91
C GLY A 465 28.66 -22.31 3.29
N LEU A 466 27.99 -22.98 2.35
CA LEU A 466 27.41 -24.31 2.56
C LEU A 466 28.48 -25.35 2.91
N PHE A 467 29.59 -25.34 2.18
CA PHE A 467 30.71 -26.24 2.42
C PHE A 467 31.34 -26.06 3.82
N VAL A 468 31.60 -24.80 4.21
CA VAL A 468 32.16 -24.46 5.52
C VAL A 468 31.18 -24.78 6.65
N GLN A 469 29.88 -24.55 6.45
CA GLN A 469 28.85 -24.84 7.44
C GLN A 469 28.87 -26.31 7.84
N GLU A 470 28.87 -27.22 6.86
CA GLU A 470 28.87 -28.68 7.11
C GLU A 470 30.23 -29.20 7.59
N LEU A 471 31.31 -28.48 7.29
CA LEU A 471 32.63 -28.78 7.85
C LEU A 471 32.70 -28.46 9.35
N MET A 472 32.00 -27.41 9.80
CA MET A 472 32.03 -26.93 11.19
C MET A 472 30.96 -27.54 12.10
N GLN A 473 29.97 -28.22 11.52
CA GLN A 473 29.03 -29.09 12.25
C GLN A 473 29.71 -30.40 12.65
#